data_AF-F6ESG5-F1
#
_entry.id   AF-F6ESG5-F1
#
_cell.length_a   1.000
_cell.length_b   1.000
_cell.length_c   1.000
_cell.angle_alpha   90.00
_cell.angle_beta   90.00
_cell.angle_gamma   90.00
#
_symmetry.space_group_name_H-M   'P 1'
#
loop_
_entity.id
_entity.type
_entity.pdbx_description
1 polymer ?
#
loop_
_entity_poly.entity_id
_entity_poly.type
_entity_poly.pdbx_seq_one_letter_code
_entity_poly.pdbx_strand_id
1 'polypeptide(L)'
;MWYGALDVAGALAEAFQHSRVIDRSCESPYLTGFRFTRELRLLDVGGFGEGRWPTRVGGNFALASAPHSVTQRWARAIVAAHPDLDGLVYRGRFSGGPCIVLFRPVADAFPNRPLTSNPLSHPGIQIRLAAAAVRIGYSLV
;
A
#
# COMPACT_ATOMS: atom_id res chain seq x y z
N MET A 1 -2.76 -3.29 -11.62
CA MET A 1 -3.11 -2.58 -10.37
C MET A 1 -1.80 -2.09 -9.78
N TRP A 2 -1.81 -0.94 -9.13
CA TRP A 2 -0.63 -0.41 -8.43
C TRP A 2 -0.88 -0.50 -6.93
N TYR A 3 0.12 -0.91 -6.14
CA TYR A 3 0.03 -1.02 -4.69
C TYR A 3 1.03 -0.09 -4.04
N GLY A 4 0.62 0.55 -2.96
CA GLY A 4 1.51 1.37 -2.16
C GLY A 4 0.99 1.56 -0.74
N ALA A 5 1.84 2.09 0.12
CA ALA A 5 1.47 2.50 1.47
C ALA A 5 1.61 4.01 1.61
N LEU A 6 0.86 4.60 2.54
CA LEU A 6 0.97 6.03 2.83
C LEU A 6 2.19 6.36 3.72
N ASP A 7 2.91 5.35 4.19
CA ASP A 7 4.15 5.51 4.95
C ASP A 7 5.21 4.45 4.60
N VAL A 8 6.47 4.77 4.91
CA VAL A 8 7.63 3.92 4.57
C VAL A 8 7.60 2.56 5.26
N ALA A 9 7.13 2.48 6.51
CA ALA A 9 7.08 1.20 7.22
C ALA A 9 6.01 0.29 6.61
N GLY A 10 4.86 0.84 6.24
CA GLY A 10 3.84 0.13 5.47
C GLY A 10 4.38 -0.42 4.16
N ALA A 11 5.11 0.40 3.40
CA ALA A 11 5.64 -0.02 2.12
C ALA A 11 6.65 -1.17 2.28
N LEU A 12 7.54 -1.07 3.26
CA LEU A 12 8.53 -2.11 3.58
C LEU A 12 7.88 -3.38 4.13
N ALA A 13 6.91 -3.25 5.02
CA ALA A 13 6.22 -4.39 5.62
C ALA A 13 5.45 -5.20 4.57
N GLU A 14 4.77 -4.52 3.63
CA GLU A 14 4.05 -5.20 2.54
C GLU A 14 5.02 -5.81 1.51
N ALA A 15 6.12 -5.13 1.16
CA ALA A 15 7.10 -5.63 0.20
C ALA A 15 7.88 -6.86 0.72
N PHE A 16 8.28 -6.85 1.99
CA PHE A 16 9.09 -7.91 2.61
C PHE A 16 8.25 -8.83 3.53
N GLN A 17 6.94 -8.92 3.31
CA GLN A 17 6.01 -9.62 4.20
C GLN A 17 6.34 -11.10 4.42
N HIS A 18 6.94 -11.76 3.42
CA HIS A 18 7.25 -13.19 3.48
C HIS A 18 8.54 -13.48 4.25
N SER A 19 9.61 -12.71 4.00
CA SER A 19 10.92 -12.93 4.63
C SER A 19 11.01 -12.27 6.01
N ARG A 20 10.30 -11.17 6.24
CA ARG A 20 10.51 -10.24 7.37
C ARG A 20 11.97 -9.73 7.47
N VAL A 21 12.67 -9.77 6.35
CA VAL A 21 14.06 -9.31 6.18
C VAL A 21 14.06 -8.32 5.02
N ILE A 22 14.45 -7.09 5.31
CA ILE A 22 14.68 -6.04 4.32
C ILE A 22 16.10 -6.23 3.79
N ASP A 23 16.24 -6.99 2.71
CA ASP A 23 17.50 -7.15 1.99
C ASP A 23 17.66 -5.97 1.01
N ARG A 24 18.70 -5.16 1.22
CA ARG A 24 18.95 -3.95 0.43
C ARG A 24 19.68 -4.23 -0.89
N SER A 25 20.19 -5.44 -1.08
CA SER A 25 21.11 -5.80 -2.15
C SER A 25 20.49 -6.80 -3.13
N CYS A 26 19.74 -7.78 -2.63
CA CYS A 26 19.04 -8.76 -3.45
C CYS A 26 18.05 -8.06 -4.38
N GLU A 27 18.25 -8.20 -5.70
CA GLU A 27 17.48 -7.50 -6.75
C GLU A 27 17.57 -5.97 -6.73
N SER A 28 18.44 -5.39 -5.88
CA SER A 28 18.66 -3.93 -5.76
C SER A 28 17.35 -3.12 -5.63
N PRO A 29 16.52 -3.35 -4.60
CA PRO A 29 15.20 -2.74 -4.46
C PRO A 29 15.29 -1.23 -4.25
N TYR A 30 14.21 -0.53 -4.62
CA TYR A 30 14.10 0.92 -4.51
C TYR A 30 12.93 1.31 -3.61
N LEU A 31 13.16 2.32 -2.76
CA LEU A 31 12.08 3.02 -2.06
C LEU A 31 11.64 4.22 -2.92
N THR A 32 10.46 4.09 -3.53
CA THR A 32 9.89 5.11 -4.41
C THR A 32 8.68 5.78 -3.77
N GLY A 33 8.71 7.10 -3.72
CA GLY A 33 7.62 7.94 -3.20
C GLY A 33 6.99 8.77 -4.32
N PHE A 34 5.67 8.80 -4.35
CA PHE A 34 4.89 9.58 -5.31
C PHE A 34 4.05 10.63 -4.60
N ARG A 35 3.86 11.77 -5.27
CA ARG A 35 2.80 12.73 -4.96
C ARG A 35 1.93 12.83 -6.20
N PHE A 36 0.67 12.43 -6.09
CA PHE A 36 -0.27 12.46 -7.21
C PHE A 36 -0.56 13.90 -7.64
N THR A 37 -0.87 14.08 -8.93
CA THR A 37 -1.12 15.38 -9.57
C THR A 37 -2.54 15.90 -9.30
N ARG A 38 -3.45 15.03 -8.86
CA ARG A 38 -4.82 15.33 -8.45
C ARG A 38 -5.20 14.51 -7.22
N GLU A 39 -6.30 14.90 -6.59
CA GLU A 39 -6.93 14.09 -5.55
C GLU A 39 -7.45 12.76 -6.14
N LEU A 40 -7.31 11.70 -5.36
CA LEU A 40 -7.77 10.35 -5.72
C LEU A 40 -9.04 10.01 -4.97
N ARG A 41 -10.03 9.47 -5.67
CA ARG A 41 -11.28 8.96 -5.11
C ARG A 41 -11.10 7.49 -4.73
N LEU A 42 -10.78 7.26 -3.46
CA LEU A 42 -10.55 5.93 -2.91
C LEU A 42 -11.73 5.49 -2.05
N LEU A 43 -12.15 4.23 -2.22
CA LEU A 43 -13.11 3.62 -1.32
C LEU A 43 -12.40 3.10 -0.07
N ASP A 44 -12.89 3.51 1.10
CA ASP A 44 -12.39 3.03 2.37
C ASP A 44 -12.99 1.68 2.75
N VAL A 45 -12.18 0.63 2.58
CA VAL A 45 -12.49 -0.73 3.04
C VAL A 45 -11.75 -1.09 4.33
N GLY A 46 -10.82 -0.25 4.78
CA GLY A 46 -10.02 -0.42 6.00
C GLY A 46 -10.64 0.19 7.26
N GLY A 47 -11.70 0.99 7.11
CA GLY A 47 -12.45 1.64 8.19
C GLY A 47 -11.65 2.74 8.87
N PHE A 48 -10.97 3.59 8.08
CA PHE A 48 -10.21 4.75 8.55
C PHE A 48 -11.07 6.00 8.72
N GLY A 49 -12.06 6.22 7.84
CA GLY A 49 -12.97 7.35 7.88
C GLY A 49 -14.24 7.09 8.68
N GLU A 50 -15.08 8.12 8.79
CA GLU A 50 -16.39 8.05 9.46
C GLU A 50 -17.37 7.11 8.72
N GLY A 51 -17.16 6.97 7.41
CA GLY A 51 -17.91 6.04 6.58
C GLY A 51 -17.51 4.59 6.87
N ARG A 52 -18.32 3.87 7.66
CA ARG A 52 -18.22 2.41 7.76
C ARG A 52 -18.78 1.73 6.51
N TRP A 53 -18.21 1.99 5.33
CA TRP A 53 -18.66 1.35 4.08
C TRP A 53 -18.76 -0.17 4.20
N PRO A 54 -17.77 -0.89 4.80
CA PRO A 54 -17.91 -2.33 5.05
C PRO A 54 -19.20 -2.68 5.80
N THR A 55 -19.54 -1.95 6.86
CA THR A 55 -20.78 -2.16 7.62
C THR A 55 -22.03 -1.86 6.78
N ARG A 56 -22.00 -0.81 5.95
CA ARG A 56 -23.14 -0.41 5.11
C ARG A 56 -23.48 -1.43 4.03
N VAL A 57 -22.50 -2.16 3.52
CA VAL A 57 -22.70 -3.21 2.50
C VAL A 57 -22.89 -4.60 3.10
N GLY A 58 -23.06 -4.71 4.42
CA GLY A 58 -23.16 -6.00 5.13
C GLY A 58 -21.84 -6.79 5.15
N GLY A 59 -20.73 -6.14 4.80
CA GLY A 59 -19.39 -6.70 4.87
C GLY A 59 -18.84 -6.69 6.29
N ASN A 60 -17.79 -7.46 6.51
CA ASN A 60 -17.07 -7.52 7.79
C ASN A 60 -15.57 -7.25 7.58
N PHE A 61 -14.81 -7.26 8.67
CA PHE A 61 -13.36 -7.03 8.64
C PHE A 61 -12.58 -8.09 7.84
N ALA A 62 -13.21 -9.16 7.33
CA ALA A 62 -12.55 -10.10 6.43
C ALA A 62 -12.05 -9.41 5.15
N LEU A 63 -12.61 -8.25 4.77
CA LEU A 63 -12.09 -7.39 3.70
C LEU A 63 -10.58 -7.11 3.84
N ALA A 64 -10.06 -7.06 5.07
CA ALA A 64 -8.64 -6.81 5.35
C ALA A 64 -7.83 -8.06 5.75
N SER A 65 -8.47 -9.22 5.94
CA SER A 65 -7.81 -10.44 6.46
C SER A 65 -8.07 -11.73 5.68
N ALA A 66 -8.96 -11.70 4.68
CA ALA A 66 -9.27 -12.87 3.86
C ALA A 66 -8.11 -13.27 2.94
N PRO A 67 -8.08 -14.53 2.46
CA PRO A 67 -7.08 -14.98 1.49
C PRO A 67 -7.05 -14.08 0.24
N HIS A 68 -5.85 -13.93 -0.35
CA HIS A 68 -5.64 -13.03 -1.49
C HIS A 68 -6.59 -13.32 -2.67
N SER A 69 -6.91 -14.59 -2.93
CA SER A 69 -7.86 -14.98 -3.98
C SER A 69 -9.28 -14.49 -3.72
N VAL A 70 -9.69 -14.35 -2.45
CA VAL A 70 -11.01 -13.83 -2.05
C VAL A 70 -11.02 -12.31 -2.15
N THR A 71 -10.02 -11.64 -1.59
CA THR A 71 -9.93 -10.16 -1.60
C THR A 71 -9.80 -9.62 -3.02
N GLN A 72 -9.09 -10.32 -3.92
CA GLN A 72 -9.04 -9.96 -5.34
C GLN A 72 -10.41 -10.04 -6.02
N ARG A 73 -11.24 -11.06 -5.70
CA ARG A 73 -12.60 -11.16 -6.28
C ARG A 73 -13.46 -9.99 -5.83
N TRP A 74 -13.39 -9.62 -4.56
CA TRP A 74 -14.10 -8.45 -4.03
C TRP A 74 -13.62 -7.15 -4.69
N ALA A 75 -12.30 -6.95 -4.80
CA ALA A 75 -11.75 -5.78 -5.47
C ALA A 75 -12.26 -5.65 -6.92
N ARG A 76 -12.28 -6.76 -7.68
CA ARG A 76 -12.84 -6.76 -9.05
C ARG A 76 -14.32 -6.40 -9.08
N ALA A 77 -15.12 -6.93 -8.16
CA ALA A 77 -16.55 -6.62 -8.09
C ALA A 77 -16.81 -5.15 -7.73
N ILE A 78 -16.04 -4.59 -6.79
CA ILE A 78 -16.12 -3.18 -6.40
C ILE A 78 -15.79 -2.27 -7.58
N VAL A 79 -14.70 -2.55 -8.30
CA VAL A 79 -14.30 -1.76 -9.48
C VAL A 79 -15.36 -1.81 -10.58
N ALA A 80 -15.96 -2.97 -10.81
CA ALA A 80 -17.02 -3.10 -11.81
C ALA A 80 -18.29 -2.31 -11.43
N ALA A 81 -18.62 -2.25 -10.14
CA ALA A 81 -19.79 -1.52 -9.64
C ALA A 81 -19.57 -0.01 -9.53
N HIS A 82 -18.31 0.43 -9.37
CA HIS A 82 -17.93 1.82 -9.13
C HIS A 82 -16.77 2.24 -10.06
N PRO A 83 -17.05 2.43 -11.36
CA PRO A 83 -16.01 2.70 -12.36
C PRO A 83 -15.35 4.08 -12.19
N ASP A 84 -15.93 4.95 -11.37
CA ASP A 84 -15.45 6.29 -11.05
C ASP A 84 -14.46 6.33 -9.87
N LEU A 85 -14.20 5.19 -9.23
CA LEU A 85 -13.17 5.05 -8.20
C LEU A 85 -11.79 4.90 -8.82
N ASP A 86 -10.84 5.62 -8.24
CA ASP A 86 -9.43 5.50 -8.56
C ASP A 86 -8.80 4.26 -7.89
N GLY A 87 -9.36 3.81 -6.77
CA GLY A 87 -8.76 2.77 -5.96
C GLY A 87 -9.50 2.42 -4.68
N LEU A 88 -8.86 1.60 -3.86
CA LEU A 88 -9.29 1.29 -2.49
C LEU A 88 -8.20 1.69 -1.51
N VAL A 89 -8.60 2.12 -0.32
CA VAL A 89 -7.72 2.19 0.84
C VAL A 89 -8.10 1.09 1.82
N TYR A 90 -7.09 0.31 2.24
CA TYR A 90 -7.23 -0.86 3.09
C TYR A 90 -6.19 -0.84 4.20
N ARG A 91 -6.40 -1.67 5.23
CA ARG A 91 -5.45 -1.80 6.33
C ARG A 91 -4.36 -2.80 5.97
N GLY A 92 -3.11 -2.31 5.93
CA GLY A 92 -1.94 -3.17 5.70
C GLY A 92 -1.87 -4.26 6.75
N ARG A 93 -1.62 -5.49 6.32
CA ARG A 93 -1.70 -6.67 7.20
C ARG A 93 -0.59 -6.67 8.24
N PHE A 94 0.56 -6.10 7.88
CA PHE A 94 1.78 -6.17 8.69
C PHE A 94 2.12 -4.85 9.37
N SER A 95 1.79 -3.72 8.75
CA SER A 95 2.02 -2.40 9.34
C SER A 95 0.84 -1.89 10.16
N GLY A 96 -0.38 -2.41 9.93
CA GLY A 96 -1.62 -1.87 10.50
C GLY A 96 -2.01 -0.48 9.96
N GLY A 97 -1.16 0.12 9.14
CA GLY A 97 -1.32 1.44 8.53
C GLY A 97 -2.10 1.41 7.21
N PRO A 98 -2.47 2.57 6.68
CA PRO A 98 -3.21 2.68 5.43
C PRO A 98 -2.34 2.31 4.22
N CYS A 99 -2.82 1.32 3.48
CA CYS A 99 -2.31 0.90 2.18
C CYS A 99 -3.36 1.17 1.12
N ILE A 100 -2.91 1.42 -0.11
CA ILE A 100 -3.79 1.74 -1.23
C ILE A 100 -3.52 0.77 -2.38
N VAL A 101 -4.60 0.44 -3.09
CA VAL A 101 -4.54 -0.20 -4.40
C VAL A 101 -5.22 0.71 -5.41
N LEU A 102 -4.52 1.02 -6.50
CA LEU A 102 -5.02 1.87 -7.57
C LEU A 102 -5.34 1.04 -8.81
N PHE A 103 -6.48 1.35 -9.42
CA PHE A 103 -6.99 0.69 -10.60
C PHE A 103 -6.68 1.52 -11.85
N ARG A 104 -6.63 0.88 -13.02
CA ARG A 104 -6.58 1.63 -14.29
C ARG A 104 -7.98 2.19 -14.49
N PRO A 105 -8.15 3.52 -14.37
CA PRO A 105 -7.46 4.46 -15.25
C PRO A 105 -6.48 5.46 -14.61
N VAL A 106 -6.04 5.28 -13.36
CA VAL A 106 -5.26 6.28 -12.56
C VAL A 106 -3.86 6.66 -13.11
N ALA A 107 -3.47 6.20 -14.29
CA ALA A 107 -2.18 6.55 -14.88
C ALA A 107 -1.99 8.07 -15.06
N ASP A 108 -3.08 8.81 -15.28
CA ASP A 108 -3.12 10.27 -15.40
C ASP A 108 -2.77 11.01 -14.10
N ALA A 109 -3.00 10.37 -12.94
CA ALA A 109 -2.73 10.98 -11.64
C ALA A 109 -1.27 10.86 -11.21
N PHE A 110 -0.48 9.98 -11.85
CA PHE A 110 0.93 9.84 -11.54
C PHE A 110 1.73 11.03 -12.11
N PRO A 111 2.68 11.59 -11.34
CA PRO A 111 3.60 12.57 -11.90
C PRO A 111 4.55 11.90 -12.91
N ASN A 112 5.06 12.68 -13.87
CA ASN A 112 6.05 12.21 -14.85
C ASN A 112 7.34 11.65 -14.20
N ARG A 113 7.65 12.09 -12.97
CA ARG A 113 8.77 11.60 -12.18
C ARG A 113 8.33 11.38 -10.72
N PRO A 114 8.82 10.33 -10.05
CA PRO A 114 8.58 10.16 -8.62
C PRO A 114 9.19 11.33 -7.84
N LEU A 115 8.59 11.65 -6.69
CA LEU A 115 9.11 12.68 -5.80
C LEU A 115 10.46 12.26 -5.21
N THR A 116 10.59 10.97 -4.87
CA THR A 116 11.85 10.36 -4.45
C THR A 116 11.93 8.96 -5.01
N SER A 117 13.12 8.55 -5.46
CA SER A 117 13.41 7.15 -5.76
C SER A 117 14.87 6.90 -5.40
N ASN A 118 15.09 6.07 -4.38
CA ASN A 118 16.43 5.76 -3.92
C ASN A 118 16.57 4.24 -3.78
N PRO A 119 17.71 3.65 -4.20
CA PRO A 119 17.98 2.26 -3.90
C PRO A 119 18.04 2.07 -2.39
N LEU A 120 17.56 0.93 -1.87
CA LEU A 120 17.58 0.64 -0.44
C LEU A 120 19.00 0.60 0.13
N SER A 121 20.02 0.42 -0.71
CA SER A 121 21.44 0.52 -0.36
C SER A 121 21.97 1.95 -0.23
N HIS A 122 21.20 2.98 -0.60
CA HIS A 122 21.66 4.37 -0.58
C HIS A 122 22.02 4.83 0.84
N PRO A 123 23.22 5.38 1.11
CA PRO A 123 23.69 5.69 2.46
C PRO A 123 22.80 6.72 3.17
N GLY A 124 22.27 7.70 2.43
CA GLY A 124 21.43 8.77 2.97
C GLY A 124 20.05 8.33 3.51
N ILE A 125 19.62 7.08 3.30
CA ILE A 125 18.33 6.59 3.82
C ILE A 125 18.49 5.49 4.89
N GLN A 126 19.71 5.05 5.20
CA GLN A 126 19.96 3.89 6.06
C GLN A 126 19.39 4.06 7.47
N ILE A 127 19.55 5.25 8.07
CA ILE A 127 19.00 5.55 9.40
C ILE A 127 17.47 5.42 9.40
N ARG A 128 16.81 5.90 8.35
CA ARG A 128 15.34 5.83 8.23
C ARG A 128 14.86 4.41 7.98
N LEU A 129 15.60 3.63 7.18
CA LEU A 129 15.31 2.21 6.96
C LEU A 129 15.47 1.40 8.24
N ALA A 130 16.55 1.62 9.00
CA ALA A 130 16.76 0.96 10.28
C ALA A 130 15.64 1.30 11.28
N ALA A 131 15.26 2.57 11.41
CA ALA A 131 14.16 2.98 12.27
C ALA A 131 12.82 2.36 11.84
N ALA A 132 12.55 2.28 10.53
CA ALA A 132 11.36 1.62 10.01
C ALA A 132 11.37 0.11 10.30
N ALA A 133 12.51 -0.56 10.09
CA ALA A 133 12.71 -1.99 10.36
C ALA A 133 12.44 -2.32 11.83
N VAL A 134 12.98 -1.52 12.76
CA VAL A 134 12.73 -1.66 14.20
C VAL A 134 11.23 -1.51 14.51
N ARG A 135 10.58 -0.48 13.95
CA ARG A 135 9.15 -0.21 14.17
C ARG A 135 8.23 -1.35 13.73
N ILE A 136 8.58 -2.08 12.67
CA ILE A 136 7.79 -3.22 12.17
C ILE A 136 8.31 -4.58 12.65
N GLY A 137 9.40 -4.61 13.41
CA GLY A 137 10.04 -5.83 13.91
C GLY A 137 10.63 -6.69 12.80
N TYR A 138 11.30 -6.07 11.82
CA TYR A 138 11.97 -6.72 10.68
C TYR A 138 13.49 -6.57 10.83
N SER A 139 14.22 -7.51 10.23
CA SER A 139 15.68 -7.41 10.13
C SER A 139 16.09 -6.59 8.90
N LEU A 140 17.23 -5.90 8.98
CA LEU A 140 17.81 -5.15 7.86
C LEU A 140 19.14 -5.80 7.48
N VAL A 141 19.30 -6.17 6.21
CA VAL A 141 20.52 -6.82 5.65
C VAL A 141 21.04 -6.02 4.47
#